data_AF-A0A0Q6RW12-F1
#
_entry.id   AF-A0A0Q6RW12-F1
#
_cell.length_a   1.000
_cell.length_b   1.000
_cell.length_c   1.000
_cell.angle_alpha   90.00
_cell.angle_beta   90.00
_cell.angle_gamma   90.00
#
_symmetry.space_group_name_H-M   'P 1'
#
loop_
_entity.id
_entity.type
_entity.pdbx_description
1 polymer ?
#
loop_
_entity_poly.entity_id
_entity_poly.type
_entity_poly.pdbx_seq_one_letter_code
_entity_poly.pdbx_strand_id
1 'polypeptide(L)' 'MQPVKSPQQENHYDGRAADCREALEGKIQQLIEEGMRAGWSRSEVTQTLREIIEDDHTLLARQK' A
#
# COMPACT_ATOMS: atom_id res chain seq x y z
N MET A 1 10.43 9.48 1.53
CA MET A 1 9.57 8.44 2.15
C MET A 1 10.45 7.51 2.98
N GLN A 2 10.05 7.18 4.21
CA GLN A 2 10.71 6.12 4.98
C GLN A 2 10.58 4.77 4.22
N PRO A 3 11.59 3.89 4.24
CA PRO A 3 11.52 2.60 3.56
C PRO A 3 10.48 1.66 4.20
N VAL A 4 9.89 0.75 3.41
CA VAL A 4 9.09 -0.36 3.99
C VAL A 4 10.06 -1.19 4.81
N LYS A 5 9.71 -1.52 6.06
CA LYS A 5 10.50 -2.48 6.84
C LYS A 5 10.42 -3.86 6.16
N SER A 6 11.58 -4.50 5.99
CA SER A 6 11.62 -5.90 5.54
C SER A 6 10.91 -6.81 6.54
N PRO A 7 10.36 -7.97 6.11
CA PRO A 7 9.89 -9.00 7.01
C PRO A 7 10.97 -9.40 8.03
N GLN A 8 10.56 -9.81 9.23
CA GLN A 8 11.51 -10.22 10.27
C GLN A 8 12.27 -11.51 9.89
N GLN A 9 11.63 -12.39 9.11
CA GLN A 9 12.19 -13.63 8.59
C GLN A 9 11.74 -13.84 7.13
N GLU A 10 12.56 -14.51 6.34
CA GLU A 10 12.28 -14.76 4.91
C GLU A 10 11.01 -15.63 4.70
N ASN A 11 10.75 -16.56 5.61
CA ASN A 11 9.68 -17.57 5.50
C ASN A 11 8.42 -17.21 6.31
N HIS A 12 7.47 -18.15 6.36
CA HIS A 12 6.30 -18.03 7.23
C HIS A 12 6.71 -17.99 8.70
N TYR A 13 6.19 -17.00 9.41
CA TYR A 13 6.21 -16.89 10.86
C TYR A 13 4.87 -16.35 11.34
N ASP A 14 4.48 -16.70 12.56
CA ASP A 14 3.27 -16.20 13.19
C ASP A 14 3.36 -14.67 13.30
N GLY A 15 2.39 -13.96 12.72
CA GLY A 15 2.36 -12.50 12.70
C GLY A 15 2.93 -11.84 11.44
N ARG A 16 3.49 -12.59 10.47
CA ARG A 16 4.02 -12.02 9.21
C ARG A 16 3.03 -11.14 8.45
N ALA A 17 1.75 -11.50 8.45
CA ALA A 17 0.70 -10.70 7.83
C ALA A 17 0.46 -9.37 8.57
N ALA A 18 0.51 -9.38 9.91
CA ALA A 18 0.37 -8.19 10.72
C ALA A 18 1.57 -7.24 10.53
N ASP A 19 2.79 -7.78 10.53
CA ASP A 19 4.01 -7.02 10.26
C ASP A 19 3.98 -6.38 8.87
N CYS A 20 3.52 -7.12 7.85
CA CYS A 20 3.37 -6.59 6.49
C CYS A 20 2.38 -5.41 6.45
N ARG A 21 1.24 -5.56 7.15
CA ARG A 21 0.26 -4.48 7.27
C ARG A 21 0.85 -3.25 7.94
N GLU A 22 1.50 -3.41 9.09
CA GLU A 22 2.12 -2.30 9.83
C GLU A 22 3.19 -1.59 8.97
N ALA A 23 4.01 -2.37 8.26
CA ALA A 23 5.06 -1.83 7.39
C ALA A 23 4.52 -1.02 6.20
N LEU A 24 3.31 -1.34 5.71
CA LEU A 24 2.66 -0.65 4.59
C LEU A 24 1.72 0.48 5.02
N GLU A 25 1.14 0.42 6.22
CA GLU A 25 0.12 1.37 6.69
C GLU A 25 0.61 2.82 6.62
N GLY A 26 1.83 3.09 7.11
CA GLY A 26 2.41 4.43 7.06
C GLY A 26 2.62 4.97 5.64
N LYS A 27 2.83 4.09 4.65
CA LYS A 27 2.97 4.50 3.24
C LYS A 27 1.62 4.75 2.59
N ILE A 28 0.63 3.91 2.87
CA ILE A 28 -0.74 4.12 2.39
C ILE A 28 -1.27 5.45 2.91
N GLN A 29 -1.01 5.76 4.19
CA GLN A 29 -1.38 7.06 4.75
C GLN A 29 -0.68 8.22 4.01
N GLN A 30 0.62 8.12 3.75
CA GLN A 30 1.35 9.14 2.97
C GLN A 30 0.76 9.32 1.57
N LEU A 31 0.40 8.24 0.87
CA LEU A 31 -0.24 8.32 -0.44
C LEU A 31 -1.59 9.02 -0.38
N ILE A 32 -2.41 8.74 0.64
CA ILE A 32 -3.68 9.43 0.87
C ILE A 32 -3.45 10.93 1.09
N GLU A 33 -2.48 11.29 1.94
CA GLU A 33 -2.15 12.68 2.22
C GLU A 33 -1.63 13.44 0.99
N GLU A 34 -0.82 12.81 0.13
CA GLU A 34 -0.37 13.40 -1.13
C GLU A 34 -1.53 13.63 -2.10
N GLY A 35 -2.45 12.66 -2.23
CA GLY A 35 -3.65 12.83 -3.05
C GLY A 35 -4.49 14.01 -2.55
N MET A 36 -4.67 14.12 -1.24
CA MET A 36 -5.36 15.26 -0.64
C MET A 36 -4.63 16.59 -0.88
N ARG A 37 -3.30 16.63 -0.79
CA ARG A 37 -2.49 17.83 -1.11
C ARG A 37 -2.62 18.26 -2.56
N ALA A 38 -2.80 17.31 -3.48
CA ALA A 38 -3.04 17.58 -4.89
C ALA A 38 -4.47 18.05 -5.20
N GLY A 39 -5.36 18.10 -4.20
CA GLY A 39 -6.72 18.60 -4.32
C GLY A 39 -7.80 17.52 -4.45
N TRP A 40 -7.44 16.24 -4.40
CA TRP A 40 -8.40 15.14 -4.42
C TRP A 40 -9.08 14.97 -3.06
N SER A 41 -10.35 14.60 -3.04
CA SER A 41 -11.02 14.23 -1.80
C SER A 41 -10.47 12.91 -1.27
N ARG A 42 -10.55 12.72 0.05
CA ARG A 42 -10.17 11.45 0.69
C ARG A 42 -10.92 10.26 0.08
N SER A 43 -12.21 10.43 -0.23
CA SER A 43 -13.04 9.39 -0.85
C SER A 43 -12.53 8.98 -2.22
N GLU A 44 -12.17 9.94 -3.08
CA GLU A 44 -11.62 9.67 -4.42
C GLU A 44 -10.32 8.88 -4.31
N VAL A 45 -9.41 9.30 -3.44
CA VAL A 45 -8.12 8.62 -3.26
C VAL A 45 -8.33 7.20 -2.72
N THR A 46 -9.18 7.01 -1.71
CA THR A 46 -9.43 5.67 -1.14
C THR A 46 -10.17 4.73 -2.10
N GLN A 47 -11.10 5.27 -2.89
CA GLN A 47 -11.82 4.51 -3.90
C GLN A 47 -10.88 4.08 -5.03
N THR A 48 -10.04 5.00 -5.49
CA THR A 48 -9.04 4.72 -6.52
C THR A 48 -8.02 3.68 -6.05
N LEU A 49 -7.53 3.78 -4.80
CA LEU A 49 -6.64 2.78 -4.22
C LEU A 49 -7.28 1.39 -4.16
N ARG A 50 -8.58 1.31 -3.83
CA ARG A 50 -9.33 0.06 -3.86
C ARG A 50 -9.41 -0.51 -5.27
N GLU A 51 -9.81 0.30 -6.25
CA GLU A 51 -9.91 -0.11 -7.66
C GLU A 51 -8.57 -0.64 -8.20
N ILE A 52 -7.47 0.04 -7.88
CA ILE A 52 -6.10 -0.38 -8.22
C ILE A 52 -5.79 -1.78 -7.65
N ILE A 53 -6.11 -2.04 -6.39
CA ILE A 53 -5.88 -3.34 -5.74
C ILE A 53 -6.82 -4.41 -6.29
N GLU A 54 -8.07 -4.08 -6.60
CA GLU A 54 -9.02 -5.02 -7.21
C GLU A 54 -8.61 -5.37 -8.65
N ASP A 55 -7.97 -4.43 -9.36
CA ASP A 55 -7.39 -4.59 -10.69
C ASP A 55 -6.00 -5.28 -10.70
N ASP A 56 -5.55 -5.87 -9.58
CA ASP A 56 -4.18 -6.43 -9.36
C ASP A 56 -3.69 -7.43 -10.44
N HIS A 57 -4.56 -7.95 -11.29
CA HIS A 57 -4.14 -8.64 -12.52
C HIS A 57 -3.26 -7.77 -13.44
N THR A 58 -3.29 -6.45 -13.32
CA THR A 58 -2.60 -5.51 -14.22
C THR A 58 -1.35 -4.85 -13.62
N LEU A 59 -1.28 -4.66 -12.30
CA LEU A 59 -0.12 -4.04 -11.64
C LEU A 59 1.12 -4.96 -11.62
N LEU A 60 0.91 -6.27 -11.47
CA LEU A 60 1.97 -7.27 -11.58
C LEU A 60 2.39 -7.52 -13.04
N ALA A 61 1.54 -7.20 -14.02
CA ALA A 61 1.80 -7.40 -15.44
C ALA A 61 2.64 -6.27 -16.08
N ARG A 62 2.59 -5.05 -15.53
CA ARG A 62 3.36 -3.89 -16.04
C ARG A 62 4.83 -3.84 -15.60
N GLN A 63 5.27 -4.76 -14.74
CA GLN A 63 6.67 -4.84 -14.29
C GLN A 63 7.53 -5.86 -15.08
N LYS A 64 7.09 -6.31 -16.26
CA LYS A 64 7.88 -7.15 -17.18
C LYS A 64 8.33 -6.38 -18.41
#